data_AF-A0A139AT55-F1
#
_entry.id   AF-A0A139AT55-F1
#
_cell.length_a   1.000
_cell.length_b   1.000
_cell.length_c   1.000
_cell.angle_alpha   90.00
_cell.angle_beta   90.00
_cell.angle_gamma   90.00
#
_symmetry.space_group_name_H-M   'P 1'
#
loop_
_entity.id
_entity.type
_entity.pdbx_description
1 polymer ?
#
loop_
_entity_poly.entity_id
_entity_poly.type
_entity_poly.pdbx_seq_one_letter_code
_entity_poly.pdbx_strand_id
1 'polypeptide(L)'
;MRAATGVIGPKQRLFAGGRPALLEVSAEDSRERQGGLGRKHWAGSGGGRTGLGPSWVGPAGWRTPEGHVPSTRMESQLNIQQLRLINKRTCHAVAIKMWMRSYSLRLRRHFPTVVSACAITPRTGSVPYHGGTTQRTAPSRHLHLSRNFNYSYSTLDPSAFHHVLSSLHPPPHAFSPTPHPHSLLAPLLIPRVPGSDGSRDVRSYLRTTLERAGWEVEDDTSVARTPMGEEVEVVNVVATWPGRGWMEEEGVAVVLGAHYDSKILPTPRPFLGATDAATSVAILLHLARHLPPFLHLLQSPNRTTSRCAFHTSSTAPTAPPTVRLVFFDAEESVGPWSSTDGLYGSRALASRWHSEGFLHRIALLVVMDLLAARGEPDRVPCFEDGTWKAWEHLRSVERRVAKVRGNGDVQADRTRRRPFFFPSGSSYSVAGRPVEDDHLPFARLGVPCVHLCPEDFPRVWHTERDDAGAVDVDKCVAWAEIVGTWVVEALGVDVGEVMRV
;
A
#
# COMPACT_ATOMS: atom_id res chain seq x y z
N MET A 1 57.69 28.59 -44.74
CA MET A 1 58.69 27.72 -44.07
C MET A 1 58.11 27.28 -42.74
N ARG A 2 58.13 26.04 -42.26
CA ARG A 2 58.24 24.66 -42.82
C ARG A 2 57.17 23.86 -42.02
N ALA A 3 56.24 23.06 -42.60
CA ALA A 3 56.40 21.74 -43.23
C ALA A 3 56.95 20.66 -42.27
N ALA A 4 56.46 19.41 -42.19
CA ALA A 4 55.22 18.71 -42.63
C ALA A 4 55.12 17.38 -41.79
N THR A 5 54.21 16.38 -41.88
CA THR A 5 53.05 15.89 -42.70
C THR A 5 52.07 15.16 -41.73
N GLY A 6 50.85 14.70 -42.02
CA GLY A 6 49.95 14.60 -43.20
C GLY A 6 48.47 14.47 -42.70
N VAL A 7 47.36 14.20 -43.42
CA VAL A 7 47.04 13.74 -44.80
C VAL A 7 47.53 12.28 -45.06
N ILE A 8 46.78 11.30 -45.61
CA ILE A 8 45.69 11.26 -46.64
C ILE A 8 44.59 10.18 -46.32
N GLY A 9 43.32 10.42 -46.72
CA GLY A 9 42.22 9.41 -46.81
C GLY A 9 41.85 9.11 -48.27
N PRO A 10 40.57 8.98 -48.69
CA PRO A 10 39.40 8.33 -48.10
C PRO A 10 38.93 7.11 -48.96
N LYS A 11 37.92 6.35 -48.54
CA LYS A 11 37.08 5.54 -49.47
C LYS A 11 35.60 5.53 -49.10
N GLN A 12 34.76 5.99 -50.04
CA GLN A 12 33.31 5.78 -50.02
C GLN A 12 32.96 4.38 -50.57
N ARG A 13 31.78 3.86 -50.21
CA ARG A 13 30.92 3.14 -51.16
C ARG A 13 29.47 3.56 -50.97
N LEU A 14 28.80 3.83 -52.09
CA LEU A 14 27.36 4.09 -52.20
C LEU A 14 26.70 2.88 -52.84
N PHE A 15 25.47 2.56 -52.42
CA PHE A 15 24.35 1.96 -53.18
C PHE A 15 23.21 1.83 -52.14
N ALA A 16 22.18 2.68 -52.05
CA ALA A 16 21.22 3.21 -53.04
C ALA A 16 20.13 2.19 -53.44
N GLY A 17 18.90 2.40 -52.96
CA GLY A 17 17.70 1.68 -53.39
C GLY A 17 16.61 1.57 -52.30
N GLY A 18 15.39 2.05 -52.59
CA GLY A 18 14.17 1.71 -51.84
C GLY A 18 13.67 2.71 -50.78
N ARG A 19 12.62 3.47 -51.12
CA ARG A 19 11.63 4.01 -50.16
C ARG A 19 10.33 3.21 -50.31
N PRO A 20 9.63 2.91 -49.23
CA PRO A 20 8.18 3.08 -49.11
C PRO A 20 7.93 4.31 -48.22
N ALA A 21 7.27 5.37 -48.69
CA ALA A 21 5.84 5.44 -48.95
C ALA A 21 5.04 5.53 -47.64
N LEU A 22 4.73 6.77 -47.24
CA LEU A 22 3.66 7.06 -46.29
C LEU A 22 2.34 6.58 -46.89
N LEU A 23 1.47 5.99 -46.06
CA LEU A 23 0.07 5.78 -46.38
C LEU A 23 -0.76 6.67 -45.46
N GLU A 24 -1.13 7.84 -45.97
CA GLU A 24 -2.27 8.58 -45.46
C GLU A 24 -3.54 7.76 -45.72
N VAL A 25 -4.46 7.76 -44.75
CA VAL A 25 -5.83 7.26 -44.94
C VAL A 25 -6.78 8.35 -44.49
N SER A 26 -6.93 9.39 -45.31
CA SER A 26 -8.03 10.34 -45.20
C SER A 26 -9.34 9.72 -45.69
N ALA A 27 -10.47 10.20 -45.16
CA ALA A 27 -11.79 9.70 -45.52
C ALA A 27 -12.40 10.48 -46.69
N GLU A 28 -13.02 9.76 -47.62
CA GLU A 28 -14.02 10.19 -48.62
C GLU A 28 -14.51 8.92 -49.35
N ASP A 29 -15.68 8.84 -49.98
CA ASP A 29 -17.07 9.22 -49.61
C ASP A 29 -17.95 8.25 -50.42
N SER A 30 -19.10 7.81 -49.88
CA SER A 30 -20.03 6.94 -50.63
C SER A 30 -21.50 7.11 -50.23
N ARG A 31 -22.03 8.29 -50.54
CA ARG A 31 -23.43 8.42 -50.98
C ARG A 31 -23.65 7.53 -52.23
N GLU A 32 -24.84 7.09 -52.62
CA GLU A 32 -26.19 7.47 -52.22
C GLU A 32 -27.21 6.39 -52.66
N ARG A 33 -28.30 6.19 -51.90
CA ARG A 33 -29.69 5.81 -52.32
C ARG A 33 -30.47 5.33 -51.07
N GLN A 34 -31.32 6.19 -50.50
CA GLN A 34 -32.75 6.35 -50.86
C GLN A 34 -33.62 5.10 -50.55
N GLY A 35 -34.50 5.24 -49.56
CA GLY A 35 -35.40 4.16 -49.11
C GLY A 35 -36.26 4.57 -47.90
N GLY A 36 -36.84 5.77 -47.92
CA GLY A 36 -37.64 6.29 -46.79
C GLY A 36 -39.15 6.15 -47.02
N LEU A 37 -39.87 5.51 -46.08
CA LEU A 37 -41.31 5.55 -45.80
C LEU A 37 -41.58 4.56 -44.63
N GLY A 38 -42.36 4.85 -43.59
CA GLY A 38 -43.05 6.08 -43.23
C GLY A 38 -43.48 6.08 -41.74
N ARG A 39 -43.99 7.21 -41.24
CA ARG A 39 -44.41 7.38 -39.83
C ARG A 39 -45.73 6.67 -39.53
N LYS A 40 -45.96 6.31 -38.24
CA LYS A 40 -47.19 6.69 -37.51
C LYS A 40 -47.02 6.57 -35.99
N HIS A 41 -47.64 7.49 -35.26
CA HIS A 41 -47.82 7.41 -33.81
C HIS A 41 -49.12 6.65 -33.48
N TRP A 42 -49.20 6.07 -32.28
CA TRP A 42 -50.24 6.47 -31.33
C TRP A 42 -49.75 6.22 -29.89
N ALA A 43 -50.31 6.96 -28.94
CA ALA A 43 -50.12 6.75 -27.51
C ALA A 43 -51.47 6.62 -26.79
N GLY A 44 -51.48 5.91 -25.66
CA GLY A 44 -52.36 6.25 -24.53
C GLY A 44 -53.44 5.23 -24.13
N SER A 45 -53.64 5.17 -22.81
CA SER A 45 -54.83 4.73 -22.05
C SER A 45 -55.29 3.27 -22.11
N GLY A 46 -55.69 2.75 -20.94
CA GLY A 46 -56.34 1.43 -20.77
C GLY A 46 -55.86 0.67 -19.54
N GLY A 47 -56.53 0.84 -18.40
CA GLY A 47 -56.24 0.09 -17.17
C GLY A 47 -57.37 -0.89 -16.82
N GLY A 48 -57.07 -1.95 -16.07
CA GLY A 48 -58.05 -2.95 -15.61
C GLY A 48 -57.48 -3.86 -14.52
N ARG A 49 -58.35 -4.42 -13.66
CA ARG A 49 -58.00 -5.34 -12.55
C ARG A 49 -58.69 -6.70 -12.73
N THR A 50 -58.26 -7.68 -11.91
CA THR A 50 -58.86 -9.01 -11.68
C THR A 50 -58.74 -10.01 -12.83
N GLY A 51 -58.70 -11.33 -12.59
CA GLY A 51 -58.59 -12.06 -11.32
C GLY A 51 -59.27 -13.44 -11.34
N LEU A 52 -58.74 -14.38 -10.52
CA LEU A 52 -59.24 -15.77 -10.29
C LEU A 52 -58.93 -16.81 -11.41
N GLY A 53 -58.84 -18.08 -11.00
CA GLY A 53 -58.76 -19.28 -11.86
C GLY A 53 -60.16 -19.93 -12.05
N PRO A 54 -60.33 -21.29 -12.08
CA PRO A 54 -59.41 -22.32 -11.56
C PRO A 54 -59.35 -23.74 -12.25
N SER A 55 -58.45 -24.60 -11.73
CA SER A 55 -58.65 -26.03 -11.31
C SER A 55 -58.68 -27.29 -12.25
N TRP A 56 -58.44 -28.44 -11.59
CA TRP A 56 -58.75 -29.89 -11.86
C TRP A 56 -57.71 -30.88 -12.49
N VAL A 57 -57.06 -31.66 -11.59
CA VAL A 57 -56.91 -33.16 -11.55
C VAL A 57 -55.97 -33.95 -12.53
N GLY A 58 -55.35 -35.02 -12.00
CA GLY A 58 -54.52 -36.07 -12.69
C GLY A 58 -55.31 -37.37 -12.98
N PRO A 59 -54.82 -38.63 -12.71
CA PRO A 59 -53.60 -39.07 -11.99
C PRO A 59 -52.88 -40.31 -12.66
N ALA A 60 -52.23 -41.16 -11.83
CA ALA A 60 -51.58 -42.49 -12.09
C ALA A 60 -50.15 -42.49 -12.71
N GLY A 61 -49.27 -43.49 -12.45
CA GLY A 61 -49.32 -44.63 -11.52
C GLY A 61 -48.14 -45.63 -11.69
N TRP A 62 -48.16 -46.74 -10.94
CA TRP A 62 -47.33 -48.00 -11.04
C TRP A 62 -46.03 -48.21 -10.19
N ARG A 63 -46.25 -48.88 -9.03
CA ARG A 63 -45.57 -50.06 -8.41
C ARG A 63 -44.04 -50.13 -8.19
N THR A 64 -43.69 -50.53 -6.96
CA THR A 64 -42.45 -51.22 -6.53
C THR A 64 -42.60 -52.76 -6.69
N PRO A 65 -41.54 -53.57 -6.51
CA PRO A 65 -41.05 -54.03 -5.18
C PRO A 65 -39.49 -54.09 -5.08
N GLU A 66 -38.78 -54.39 -3.98
CA GLU A 66 -39.02 -54.42 -2.51
C GLU A 66 -37.64 -54.43 -1.78
N GLY A 67 -37.62 -54.43 -0.43
CA GLY A 67 -36.39 -54.63 0.37
C GLY A 67 -36.47 -54.06 1.80
N HIS A 68 -36.41 -54.91 2.82
CA HIS A 68 -36.27 -54.56 4.25
C HIS A 68 -34.88 -55.08 4.76
N VAL A 69 -34.34 -54.79 5.95
CA VAL A 69 -34.90 -54.52 7.30
C VAL A 69 -33.98 -53.51 8.09
N PRO A 70 -34.07 -53.22 9.43
CA PRO A 70 -34.45 -51.84 9.84
C PRO A 70 -33.61 -51.14 10.95
N SER A 71 -34.03 -49.90 11.28
CA SER A 71 -33.91 -49.21 12.60
C SER A 71 -32.52 -48.66 13.02
N THR A 72 -32.38 -47.62 13.86
CA THR A 72 -33.32 -46.68 14.56
C THR A 72 -32.94 -45.22 14.21
N ARG A 73 -33.85 -44.24 14.04
CA ARG A 73 -34.56 -43.43 15.08
C ARG A 73 -33.65 -42.90 16.23
N MET A 74 -33.78 -41.65 16.71
CA MET A 74 -34.90 -40.69 16.58
C MET A 74 -34.45 -39.21 16.67
N GLU A 75 -35.29 -38.29 16.16
CA GLU A 75 -35.07 -36.84 16.12
C GLU A 75 -35.49 -36.11 17.42
N SER A 76 -35.06 -34.86 17.59
CA SER A 76 -36.00 -33.73 17.85
C SER A 76 -35.34 -32.37 17.62
N GLN A 77 -36.11 -31.41 17.07
CA GLN A 77 -35.74 -30.00 16.92
C GLN A 77 -36.35 -29.15 18.07
N LEU A 78 -36.28 -27.81 17.92
CA LEU A 78 -36.95 -26.73 18.68
C LEU A 78 -36.16 -26.17 19.88
N ASN A 79 -36.10 -24.85 20.11
CA ASN A 79 -36.36 -23.71 19.19
C ASN A 79 -35.62 -22.45 19.72
N ILE A 80 -35.31 -21.48 18.87
CA ILE A 80 -34.73 -20.19 19.27
C ILE A 80 -35.81 -19.11 19.28
N GLN A 81 -36.28 -18.71 20.46
CA GLN A 81 -36.58 -17.31 20.87
C GLN A 81 -37.29 -17.26 22.24
N GLN A 82 -36.65 -16.71 23.27
CA GLN A 82 -37.06 -15.47 23.96
C GLN A 82 -36.27 -15.19 25.27
N LEU A 83 -36.14 -13.89 25.58
CA LEU A 83 -35.91 -13.26 26.91
C LEU A 83 -34.65 -13.58 27.74
N ARG A 84 -33.63 -12.77 27.43
CA ARG A 84 -32.57 -12.13 28.27
C ARG A 84 -32.74 -12.08 29.81
N LEU A 85 -31.58 -11.80 30.44
CA LEU A 85 -31.29 -11.23 31.79
C LEU A 85 -31.00 -12.22 32.94
N ILE A 86 -29.70 -12.34 33.27
CA ILE A 86 -29.17 -12.20 34.64
C ILE A 86 -27.71 -11.73 34.56
N ASN A 87 -27.31 -10.83 35.46
CA ASN A 87 -25.96 -10.25 35.51
C ASN A 87 -25.08 -11.03 36.51
N LYS A 88 -23.89 -11.49 36.09
CA LYS A 88 -22.88 -12.13 36.98
C LYS A 88 -21.47 -11.56 36.79
N ARG A 89 -21.31 -10.25 37.02
CA ARG A 89 -20.00 -9.55 37.07
C ARG A 89 -19.07 -9.96 38.23
N THR A 90 -19.40 -10.99 39.03
CA THR A 90 -18.79 -11.23 40.36
C THR A 90 -18.01 -12.54 40.52
N CYS A 91 -17.96 -13.43 39.51
CA CYS A 91 -17.31 -14.74 39.66
C CYS A 91 -15.84 -14.80 39.19
N HIS A 92 -15.44 -14.02 38.18
CA HIS A 92 -14.09 -14.12 37.58
C HIS A 92 -12.96 -13.47 38.39
N ALA A 93 -13.28 -12.50 39.27
CA ALA A 93 -12.27 -11.74 40.02
C ALA A 93 -11.51 -12.56 41.09
N VAL A 94 -12.04 -13.71 41.50
CA VAL A 94 -11.42 -14.58 42.52
C VAL A 94 -10.44 -15.58 41.90
N ALA A 95 -10.82 -16.20 40.78
CA ALA A 95 -10.00 -17.21 40.10
C ALA A 95 -8.63 -16.67 39.67
N ILE A 96 -8.60 -15.47 39.05
CA ILE A 96 -7.36 -14.84 38.55
C ILE A 96 -6.38 -14.53 39.70
N LYS A 97 -6.88 -14.11 40.87
CA LYS A 97 -6.04 -13.83 42.06
C LYS A 97 -5.43 -15.07 42.70
N MET A 98 -6.03 -16.25 42.53
CA MET A 98 -5.44 -17.51 42.99
C MET A 98 -4.36 -18.03 42.03
N TRP A 99 -4.54 -17.85 40.71
CA TRP A 99 -3.55 -18.30 39.72
C TRP A 99 -2.24 -17.52 39.80
N MET A 100 -2.30 -16.17 39.89
CA MET A 100 -1.09 -15.32 39.95
C MET A 100 -0.20 -15.58 41.16
N ARG A 101 -0.75 -16.07 42.29
CA ARG A 101 0.05 -16.39 43.49
C ARG A 101 0.93 -17.64 43.34
N SER A 102 0.59 -18.55 42.43
CA SER A 102 1.36 -19.79 42.21
C SER A 102 2.53 -19.61 41.23
N TYR A 103 2.49 -18.58 40.37
CA TYR A 103 3.55 -18.34 39.38
C TYR A 103 4.73 -17.55 39.97
N SER A 104 4.46 -16.57 40.83
CA SER A 104 5.46 -15.66 41.41
C SER A 104 6.49 -16.31 42.36
N LEU A 105 6.35 -17.59 42.69
CA LEU A 105 7.24 -18.32 43.62
C LEU A 105 8.30 -19.19 42.92
N ARG A 106 8.34 -19.26 41.58
CA ARG A 106 9.26 -20.16 40.85
C ARG A 106 10.39 -19.46 40.07
N LEU A 107 10.56 -18.14 40.20
CA LEU A 107 11.62 -17.34 39.56
C LEU A 107 12.49 -16.55 40.57
N ARG A 108 12.83 -17.16 41.70
CA ARG A 108 13.83 -16.64 42.66
C ARG A 108 14.81 -17.70 43.15
N ARG A 109 15.67 -18.19 42.25
CA ARG A 109 16.95 -18.86 42.56
C ARG A 109 17.87 -18.74 41.33
N HIS A 110 19.18 -18.64 41.59
CA HIS A 110 20.28 -18.51 40.62
C HIS A 110 20.37 -17.19 39.84
N PHE A 111 21.03 -16.19 40.44
CA PHE A 111 22.14 -15.43 39.84
C PHE A 111 22.87 -14.67 40.97
N PRO A 112 24.15 -14.95 41.27
CA PRO A 112 24.89 -14.23 42.29
C PRO A 112 25.55 -12.96 41.72
N THR A 113 25.29 -11.81 42.35
CA THR A 113 25.98 -10.55 42.05
C THR A 113 27.35 -10.51 42.72
N VAL A 114 28.38 -10.11 41.97
CA VAL A 114 29.65 -9.61 42.53
C VAL A 114 29.96 -8.28 41.86
N VAL A 115 29.90 -7.20 42.65
CA VAL A 115 30.39 -5.88 42.29
C VAL A 115 31.47 -5.54 43.31
N SER A 116 32.68 -5.26 42.86
CA SER A 116 33.77 -4.77 43.70
C SER A 116 34.27 -3.44 43.14
N ALA A 117 34.43 -2.45 44.01
CA ALA A 117 34.82 -1.10 43.63
C ALA A 117 36.33 -0.89 43.85
N CYS A 118 36.98 -0.20 42.91
CA CYS A 118 38.28 0.41 43.16
C CYS A 118 38.41 1.70 42.34
N ALA A 119 38.82 2.77 43.02
CA ALA A 119 39.16 4.04 42.40
C ALA A 119 40.61 4.36 42.74
N ILE A 120 41.44 4.65 41.73
CA ILE A 120 42.84 5.06 41.90
C ILE A 120 43.09 6.27 40.98
N THR A 121 43.84 7.24 41.51
CA THR A 121 44.15 8.52 40.88
C THR A 121 45.28 8.43 39.84
N PRO A 122 45.38 9.39 38.89
CA PRO A 122 46.43 9.40 37.88
C PRO A 122 47.80 9.78 38.47
N ARG A 123 48.87 9.28 37.86
CA ARG A 123 50.26 9.69 38.14
C ARG A 123 51.01 9.95 36.84
N THR A 124 51.89 10.94 36.84
CA THR A 124 52.61 11.44 35.67
C THR A 124 53.91 10.67 35.40
N GLY A 125 54.33 10.59 34.13
CA GLY A 125 55.62 10.02 33.73
C GLY A 125 55.83 9.98 32.21
N SER A 126 56.83 10.73 31.73
CA SER A 126 57.49 10.56 30.42
C SER A 126 58.68 9.58 30.57
N VAL A 127 59.41 9.09 29.56
CA VAL A 127 59.73 9.58 28.18
C VAL A 127 59.76 8.36 27.17
N PRO A 128 60.40 8.34 25.96
CA PRO A 128 59.80 7.62 24.80
C PRO A 128 60.61 6.45 24.20
N TYR A 129 60.01 5.72 23.24
CA TYR A 129 60.76 5.18 22.08
C TYR A 129 59.88 5.03 20.81
N HIS A 130 60.51 4.77 19.66
CA HIS A 130 59.91 4.81 18.32
C HIS A 130 59.25 3.49 17.84
N GLY A 131 58.31 3.64 16.89
CA GLY A 131 58.12 2.69 15.77
C GLY A 131 56.71 2.10 15.62
N GLY A 132 56.14 2.19 14.41
CA GLY A 132 54.95 1.42 14.01
C GLY A 132 53.77 2.23 13.46
N THR A 133 53.90 2.78 12.25
CA THR A 133 52.80 3.48 11.58
C THR A 133 51.68 2.51 11.17
N THR A 134 50.63 2.41 11.97
CA THR A 134 49.38 1.75 11.59
C THR A 134 48.21 2.70 11.81
N GLN A 135 47.59 3.16 10.71
CA GLN A 135 46.31 3.88 10.77
C GLN A 135 45.21 2.90 11.15
N ARG A 136 45.05 2.67 12.45
CA ARG A 136 43.96 1.88 12.99
C ARG A 136 42.70 2.72 12.94
N THR A 137 41.97 2.63 11.82
CA THR A 137 40.66 3.26 11.62
C THR A 137 39.75 2.87 12.79
N ALA A 138 39.29 3.86 13.55
CA ALA A 138 38.34 3.61 14.62
C ALA A 138 37.01 3.16 14.00
N PRO A 139 36.42 2.03 14.44
CA PRO A 139 35.09 1.64 13.97
C PRO A 139 34.09 2.70 14.42
N SER A 140 33.44 3.35 13.45
CA SER A 140 32.58 4.50 13.71
C SER A 140 31.37 4.09 14.55
N ARG A 141 31.32 4.53 15.82
CA ARG A 141 30.25 4.19 16.77
C ARG A 141 28.99 5.04 16.55
N HIS A 142 28.47 5.01 15.33
CA HIS A 142 27.20 5.61 14.97
C HIS A 142 26.13 4.54 14.78
N LEU A 143 25.71 3.96 15.92
CA LEU A 143 24.35 3.43 16.06
C LEU A 143 23.40 4.63 16.01
N HIS A 144 23.06 5.08 14.80
CA HIS A 144 22.00 6.06 14.57
C HIS A 144 20.65 5.41 14.88
N LEU A 145 20.30 5.40 16.16
CA LEU A 145 18.92 5.22 16.61
C LEU A 145 18.02 6.19 15.83
N SER A 146 16.81 5.74 15.49
CA SER A 146 15.91 6.50 14.63
C SER A 146 15.59 7.89 15.19
N ARG A 147 15.38 8.83 14.26
CA ARG A 147 15.04 10.22 14.58
C ARG A 147 13.63 10.26 15.14
N ASN A 148 13.47 10.64 16.41
CA ASN A 148 12.15 10.77 17.02
C ASN A 148 11.40 11.98 16.43
N PHE A 149 10.42 11.72 15.57
CA PHE A 149 9.59 12.74 14.95
C PHE A 149 8.35 13.09 15.78
N ASN A 150 8.09 14.38 15.94
CA ASN A 150 6.86 14.93 16.48
C ASN A 150 5.94 15.38 15.35
N TYR A 151 4.81 14.70 15.19
CA TYR A 151 3.81 15.07 14.18
C TYR A 151 3.00 16.31 14.60
N SER A 152 2.93 17.30 13.71
CA SER A 152 2.13 18.54 13.87
C SER A 152 1.49 18.96 12.54
N TYR A 153 0.42 18.28 12.16
CA TYR A 153 -0.26 18.48 10.88
C TYR A 153 -1.01 19.81 10.77
N SER A 154 -0.88 20.46 9.61
CA SER A 154 -1.68 21.63 9.21
C SER A 154 -2.62 21.25 8.07
N THR A 155 -3.93 21.44 8.23
CA THR A 155 -4.91 21.20 7.16
C THR A 155 -4.89 22.33 6.13
N LEU A 156 -5.06 21.99 4.85
CA LEU A 156 -5.38 22.94 3.79
C LEU A 156 -6.66 23.72 4.10
N ASP A 157 -6.71 24.97 3.65
CA ASP A 157 -7.95 25.75 3.63
C ASP A 157 -8.97 25.14 2.65
N PRO A 158 -10.26 25.51 2.71
CA PRO A 158 -11.29 24.91 1.87
C PRO A 158 -11.06 25.07 0.35
N SER A 159 -10.36 26.10 -0.11
CA SER A 159 -10.09 26.33 -1.53
C SER A 159 -8.94 25.44 -2.01
N ALA A 160 -7.80 25.49 -1.31
CA ALA A 160 -6.66 24.62 -1.59
C ALA A 160 -7.01 23.12 -1.47
N PHE A 161 -7.85 22.75 -0.49
CA PHE A 161 -8.34 21.38 -0.34
C PHE A 161 -9.15 20.92 -1.57
N HIS A 162 -10.06 21.75 -2.11
CA HIS A 162 -10.81 21.40 -3.33
C HIS A 162 -9.91 21.34 -4.56
N HIS A 163 -8.91 22.23 -4.67
CA HIS A 163 -7.94 22.18 -5.77
C HIS A 163 -7.14 20.88 -5.74
N VAL A 164 -6.51 20.56 -4.60
CA VAL A 164 -5.74 19.30 -4.41
C VAL A 164 -6.62 18.07 -4.67
N LEU A 165 -7.82 18.03 -4.10
CA LEU A 165 -8.76 16.92 -4.28
C LEU A 165 -9.26 16.76 -5.73
N SER A 166 -9.24 17.84 -6.52
CA SER A 166 -9.59 17.79 -7.95
C SER A 166 -8.40 17.34 -8.79
N SER A 167 -7.19 17.85 -8.51
CA SER A 167 -5.96 17.45 -9.20
C SER A 167 -5.54 16.01 -8.92
N LEU A 168 -5.91 15.46 -7.76
CA LEU A 168 -5.70 14.06 -7.40
C LEU A 168 -6.85 13.14 -7.83
N HIS A 169 -7.97 13.66 -8.33
CA HIS A 169 -9.10 12.83 -8.76
C HIS A 169 -8.71 11.98 -9.98
N PRO A 170 -8.80 10.64 -9.93
CA PRO A 170 -8.40 9.80 -11.05
C PRO A 170 -9.28 10.01 -12.28
N PRO A 171 -8.70 10.06 -13.50
CA PRO A 171 -9.51 10.11 -14.72
C PRO A 171 -10.32 8.80 -14.90
N PRO A 172 -11.38 8.81 -15.72
CA PRO A 172 -12.18 7.63 -16.01
C PRO A 172 -11.32 6.42 -16.39
N HIS A 173 -11.65 5.26 -15.83
CA HIS A 173 -10.97 3.97 -16.03
C HIS A 173 -9.51 3.89 -15.52
N ALA A 174 -9.00 4.88 -14.76
CA ALA A 174 -7.67 4.83 -14.15
C ALA A 174 -7.44 3.58 -13.28
N PHE A 175 -8.46 3.09 -12.59
CA PHE A 175 -8.42 1.84 -11.81
C PHE A 175 -9.34 0.75 -12.41
N SER A 176 -9.48 0.72 -13.75
CA SER A 176 -10.27 -0.33 -14.42
C SER A 176 -9.62 -1.71 -14.20
N PRO A 177 -10.30 -2.69 -13.57
CA PRO A 177 -9.75 -4.03 -13.38
C PRO A 177 -9.84 -4.88 -14.66
N THR A 178 -10.50 -4.38 -15.72
CA THR A 178 -10.44 -4.96 -17.07
C THR A 178 -9.48 -4.17 -17.97
N PRO A 179 -8.85 -4.81 -18.98
CA PRO A 179 -7.89 -4.17 -19.88
C PRO A 179 -8.41 -2.88 -20.52
N HIS A 180 -7.71 -1.77 -20.26
CA HIS A 180 -8.03 -0.45 -20.77
C HIS A 180 -6.76 0.40 -20.90
N PRO A 181 -6.54 1.19 -21.98
CA PRO A 181 -5.27 1.91 -22.21
C PRO A 181 -4.86 2.93 -21.15
N HIS A 182 -5.81 3.35 -20.30
CA HIS A 182 -5.56 4.29 -19.19
C HIS A 182 -5.56 3.62 -17.81
N SER A 183 -5.74 2.30 -17.72
CA SER A 183 -5.74 1.60 -16.43
C SER A 183 -4.32 1.49 -15.85
N LEU A 184 -4.21 1.81 -14.58
CA LEU A 184 -3.06 1.54 -13.71
C LEU A 184 -3.10 0.16 -13.08
N LEU A 185 -4.29 -0.46 -13.05
CA LEU A 185 -4.53 -1.71 -12.34
C LEU A 185 -4.51 -2.94 -13.25
N ALA A 186 -5.12 -2.86 -14.44
CA ALA A 186 -5.22 -4.01 -15.34
C ALA A 186 -3.87 -4.66 -15.72
N PRO A 187 -2.74 -3.92 -15.88
CA PRO A 187 -1.42 -4.52 -16.12
C PRO A 187 -0.86 -5.31 -14.92
N LEU A 188 -1.36 -5.08 -13.71
CA LEU A 188 -0.93 -5.74 -12.48
C LEU A 188 -1.72 -7.02 -12.18
N LEU A 189 -2.89 -7.19 -12.82
CA LEU A 189 -3.80 -8.33 -12.62
C LEU A 189 -3.36 -9.56 -13.44
N ILE A 190 -2.09 -9.91 -13.30
CA ILE A 190 -1.45 -11.13 -13.80
C ILE A 190 -0.75 -11.84 -12.63
N PRO A 191 -0.51 -13.17 -12.71
CA PRO A 191 0.32 -13.86 -11.74
C PRO A 191 1.75 -13.32 -11.82
N ARG A 192 2.27 -12.84 -10.69
CA ARG A 192 3.50 -12.04 -10.61
C ARG A 192 4.41 -12.51 -9.47
N VAL A 193 4.43 -13.83 -9.27
CA VAL A 193 5.29 -14.57 -8.34
C VAL A 193 6.76 -14.12 -8.49
N PRO A 194 7.53 -13.95 -7.40
CA PRO A 194 8.93 -13.48 -7.47
C PRO A 194 9.79 -14.28 -8.45
N GLY A 195 10.67 -13.59 -9.17
CA GLY A 195 11.55 -14.16 -10.21
C GLY A 195 10.88 -14.58 -11.53
N SER A 196 9.55 -14.76 -11.57
CA SER A 196 8.80 -15.18 -12.78
C SER A 196 8.73 -14.10 -13.86
N ASP A 197 8.35 -14.49 -15.09
CA ASP A 197 8.13 -13.54 -16.20
C ASP A 197 7.08 -12.48 -15.85
N GLY A 198 6.01 -12.84 -15.13
CA GLY A 198 5.00 -11.87 -14.68
C GLY A 198 5.53 -10.86 -13.64
N SER A 199 6.44 -11.26 -12.76
CA SER A 199 7.16 -10.33 -11.87
C SER A 199 8.07 -9.38 -12.69
N ARG A 200 8.75 -9.90 -13.71
CA ARG A 200 9.59 -9.10 -14.63
C ARG A 200 8.77 -8.10 -15.44
N ASP A 201 7.61 -8.50 -15.96
CA ASP A 201 6.67 -7.65 -16.70
C ASP A 201 6.08 -6.55 -15.80
N VAL A 202 5.64 -6.90 -14.58
CA VAL A 202 5.16 -5.91 -13.60
C VAL A 202 6.27 -4.94 -13.21
N ARG A 203 7.49 -5.40 -12.91
CA ARG A 203 8.64 -4.53 -12.60
C ARG A 203 8.97 -3.57 -13.75
N SER A 204 8.96 -4.08 -14.99
CA SER A 204 9.13 -3.26 -16.20
C SER A 204 8.04 -2.19 -16.34
N TYR A 205 6.78 -2.56 -16.07
CA TYR A 205 5.63 -1.66 -16.07
C TYR A 205 5.68 -0.59 -14.97
N LEU A 206 6.09 -0.96 -13.75
CA LEU A 206 6.32 -0.05 -12.63
C LEU A 206 7.37 0.98 -13.03
N ARG A 207 8.60 0.54 -13.36
CA ARG A 207 9.71 1.39 -13.77
C ARG A 207 9.32 2.35 -14.89
N THR A 208 8.74 1.81 -15.97
CA THR A 208 8.29 2.61 -17.13
C THR A 208 7.23 3.65 -16.74
N THR A 209 6.34 3.36 -15.80
CA THR A 209 5.31 4.30 -15.34
C THR A 209 5.88 5.40 -14.44
N LEU A 210 6.83 5.05 -13.57
CA LEU A 210 7.46 5.95 -12.59
C LEU A 210 8.44 6.92 -13.27
N GLU A 211 9.30 6.42 -14.16
CA GLU A 211 10.23 7.24 -14.95
C GLU A 211 9.49 8.25 -15.84
N ARG A 212 8.38 7.82 -16.48
CA ARG A 212 7.50 8.72 -17.26
C ARG A 212 6.78 9.77 -16.43
N ALA A 213 6.65 9.55 -15.12
CA ALA A 213 6.14 10.55 -14.17
C ALA A 213 7.25 11.42 -13.55
N GLY A 214 8.51 11.27 -14.01
CA GLY A 214 9.64 12.10 -13.59
C GLY A 214 10.37 11.62 -12.33
N TRP A 215 10.17 10.38 -11.88
CA TRP A 215 10.83 9.84 -10.69
C TRP A 215 12.19 9.21 -11.02
N GLU A 216 13.14 9.31 -10.10
CA GLU A 216 14.40 8.54 -10.14
C GLU A 216 14.12 7.12 -9.62
N VAL A 217 14.29 6.10 -10.47
CA VAL A 217 13.89 4.72 -10.15
C VAL A 217 15.10 3.79 -10.01
N GLU A 218 15.21 3.15 -8.87
CA GLU A 218 16.22 2.18 -8.48
C GLU A 218 15.60 0.77 -8.37
N ASP A 219 16.29 -0.24 -8.91
CA ASP A 219 15.97 -1.66 -8.66
C ASP A 219 16.90 -2.13 -7.52
N ASP A 220 16.33 -2.42 -6.35
CA ASP A 220 17.06 -2.95 -5.19
C ASP A 220 17.05 -4.48 -5.25
N THR A 221 18.03 -5.04 -5.96
CA THR A 221 18.19 -6.47 -6.17
C THR A 221 18.86 -7.14 -4.98
N SER A 222 18.23 -8.21 -4.48
CA SER A 222 18.75 -9.12 -3.46
C SER A 222 18.50 -10.58 -3.85
N VAL A 223 19.08 -11.52 -3.10
CA VAL A 223 18.82 -12.96 -3.24
C VAL A 223 18.19 -13.47 -1.95
N ALA A 224 16.96 -13.96 -2.06
CA ALA A 224 16.28 -14.68 -1.02
C ALA A 224 16.60 -16.17 -1.09
N ARG A 225 16.60 -16.85 0.06
CA ARG A 225 16.64 -18.33 0.11
C ARG A 225 15.38 -18.86 0.77
N THR A 226 14.62 -19.67 0.04
CA THR A 226 13.32 -20.21 0.49
C THR A 226 13.51 -21.34 1.52
N PRO A 227 12.48 -21.73 2.29
CA PRO A 227 12.53 -22.91 3.16
C PRO A 227 12.77 -24.22 2.40
N MET A 228 12.50 -24.27 1.10
CA MET A 228 12.79 -25.42 0.22
C MET A 228 14.27 -25.45 -0.21
N GLY A 229 15.05 -24.42 0.14
CA GLY A 229 16.50 -24.33 -0.06
C GLY A 229 16.93 -23.68 -1.37
N GLU A 230 15.96 -23.29 -2.21
CA GLU A 230 16.12 -22.61 -3.49
C GLU A 230 16.52 -21.14 -3.29
N GLU A 231 17.25 -20.58 -4.25
CA GLU A 231 17.61 -19.16 -4.28
C GLU A 231 16.77 -18.42 -5.31
N VAL A 232 16.15 -17.31 -4.90
CA VAL A 232 15.20 -16.52 -5.70
C VAL A 232 15.70 -15.08 -5.79
N GLU A 233 15.73 -14.53 -7.01
CA GLU A 233 15.96 -13.12 -7.29
C GLU A 233 14.78 -12.29 -6.78
N VAL A 234 15.04 -11.38 -5.83
CA VAL A 234 14.04 -10.49 -5.22
C VAL A 234 14.45 -9.04 -5.47
N VAL A 235 13.60 -8.27 -6.16
CA VAL A 235 13.93 -6.93 -6.65
C VAL A 235 12.86 -5.93 -6.25
N ASN A 236 13.07 -5.22 -5.15
CA ASN A 236 12.21 -4.10 -4.79
C ASN A 236 12.38 -2.97 -5.82
N VAL A 237 11.30 -2.28 -6.21
CA VAL A 237 11.38 -1.09 -7.07
C VAL A 237 11.23 0.14 -6.19
N VAL A 238 12.23 1.01 -6.17
CA VAL A 238 12.25 2.21 -5.32
C VAL A 238 12.27 3.46 -6.20
N ALA A 239 11.19 4.25 -6.14
CA ALA A 239 11.12 5.55 -6.77
C ALA A 239 11.43 6.67 -5.76
N THR A 240 12.27 7.61 -6.15
CA THR A 240 12.60 8.82 -5.38
C THR A 240 12.19 10.03 -6.19
N TRP A 241 11.49 10.99 -5.58
CA TRP A 241 11.20 12.24 -6.27
C TRP A 241 12.50 13.07 -6.39
N PRO A 242 12.96 13.42 -7.62
CA PRO A 242 14.28 13.98 -7.86
C PRO A 242 14.52 15.28 -7.09
N GLY A 243 15.55 15.31 -6.24
CA GLY A 243 15.91 16.47 -5.45
C GLY A 243 16.88 16.15 -4.32
N ARG A 244 17.67 17.14 -3.90
CA ARG A 244 18.70 16.94 -2.86
C ARG A 244 18.12 16.74 -1.44
N GLY A 245 16.84 17.03 -1.22
CA GLY A 245 16.19 16.99 0.10
C GLY A 245 16.33 15.68 0.88
N TRP A 246 16.34 14.51 0.22
CA TRP A 246 16.62 13.22 0.91
C TRP A 246 18.12 13.00 1.19
N MET A 247 18.98 13.54 0.32
CA MET A 247 20.44 13.32 0.37
C MET A 247 21.12 14.27 1.37
N GLU A 248 20.55 15.45 1.60
CA GLU A 248 20.95 16.41 2.64
C GLU A 248 20.92 15.79 4.05
N GLU A 249 21.82 16.23 4.95
CA GLU A 249 22.02 15.61 6.27
C GLU A 249 20.76 15.61 7.14
N GLU A 250 20.06 16.75 7.13
CA GLU A 250 18.77 16.97 7.80
C GLU A 250 17.56 16.58 6.92
N GLY A 251 17.80 15.74 5.91
CA GLY A 251 16.80 15.28 4.96
C GLY A 251 15.72 14.42 5.61
N VAL A 252 14.47 14.59 5.15
CA VAL A 252 13.33 13.78 5.58
C VAL A 252 12.47 13.37 4.39
N ALA A 253 11.87 12.18 4.45
CA ALA A 253 10.82 11.78 3.52
C ALA A 253 9.69 11.02 4.20
N VAL A 254 8.52 11.12 3.56
CA VAL A 254 7.48 10.09 3.65
C VAL A 254 7.85 8.97 2.69
N VAL A 255 7.83 7.73 3.16
CA VAL A 255 7.90 6.55 2.29
C VAL A 255 6.50 5.97 2.19
N LEU A 256 5.97 5.83 0.98
CA LEU A 256 4.75 5.05 0.73
C LEU A 256 5.14 3.68 0.17
N GLY A 257 4.51 2.61 0.63
CA GLY A 257 4.85 1.24 0.26
C GLY A 257 3.64 0.34 -0.01
N ALA A 258 3.84 -0.64 -0.87
CA ALA A 258 2.96 -1.80 -1.08
C ALA A 258 3.81 -2.91 -1.74
N HIS A 259 3.53 -4.17 -1.50
CA HIS A 259 4.19 -5.25 -2.26
C HIS A 259 3.60 -5.37 -3.67
N TYR A 260 4.42 -5.78 -4.65
CA TYR A 260 4.00 -5.98 -6.03
C TYR A 260 4.03 -7.45 -6.47
N ASP A 261 4.44 -8.38 -5.63
CA ASP A 261 4.39 -9.80 -5.94
C ASP A 261 2.97 -10.38 -5.75
N SER A 262 2.84 -11.71 -5.76
CA SER A 262 1.56 -12.41 -5.57
C SER A 262 1.80 -13.85 -5.13
N LYS A 263 1.05 -14.36 -4.15
CA LYS A 263 1.22 -15.72 -3.61
C LYS A 263 1.24 -16.84 -4.64
N ILE A 264 2.06 -17.84 -4.35
CA ILE A 264 1.89 -19.20 -4.91
C ILE A 264 0.78 -19.90 -4.11
N LEU A 265 -0.44 -19.96 -4.67
CA LEU A 265 -1.52 -20.77 -4.11
C LEU A 265 -1.55 -22.18 -4.75
N PRO A 266 -1.86 -23.25 -3.98
CA PRO A 266 -2.05 -24.60 -4.49
C PRO A 266 -3.43 -24.78 -5.16
N THR A 267 -3.80 -23.87 -6.07
CA THR A 267 -5.10 -23.82 -6.74
C THR A 267 -4.99 -24.13 -8.25
N PRO A 268 -6.03 -24.70 -8.90
CA PRO A 268 -6.00 -24.98 -10.34
C PRO A 268 -5.96 -23.71 -11.21
N ARG A 269 -6.40 -22.57 -10.66
CA ARG A 269 -6.25 -21.25 -11.25
C ARG A 269 -5.05 -20.54 -10.62
N PRO A 270 -4.22 -19.82 -11.41
CA PRO A 270 -3.24 -18.89 -10.87
C PRO A 270 -3.91 -17.83 -9.98
N PHE A 271 -3.27 -17.50 -8.87
CA PHE A 271 -3.65 -16.37 -8.03
C PHE A 271 -3.31 -15.05 -8.74
N LEU A 272 -4.17 -14.04 -8.61
CA LEU A 272 -3.96 -12.71 -9.18
C LEU A 272 -3.70 -11.63 -8.13
N GLY A 273 -3.97 -11.87 -6.84
CA GLY A 273 -3.77 -10.91 -5.77
C GLY A 273 -4.28 -9.50 -6.13
N ALA A 274 -5.56 -9.39 -6.46
CA ALA A 274 -6.15 -8.15 -6.96
C ALA A 274 -6.27 -7.07 -5.88
N THR A 275 -6.74 -7.43 -4.68
CA THR A 275 -6.66 -6.60 -3.46
C THR A 275 -5.31 -6.72 -2.75
N ASP A 276 -4.51 -7.71 -3.16
CA ASP A 276 -3.42 -8.35 -2.42
C ASP A 276 -2.11 -8.34 -3.27
N ALA A 277 -1.43 -7.22 -3.48
CA ALA A 277 -1.83 -5.82 -3.20
C ALA A 277 -1.95 -4.96 -4.49
N ALA A 278 -2.43 -5.52 -5.60
CA ALA A 278 -2.44 -4.83 -6.90
C ALA A 278 -3.24 -3.50 -6.89
N THR A 279 -4.33 -3.40 -6.12
CA THR A 279 -5.05 -2.14 -5.87
C THR A 279 -4.16 -1.08 -5.23
N SER A 280 -3.44 -1.42 -4.16
CA SER A 280 -2.49 -0.52 -3.48
C SER A 280 -1.38 -0.07 -4.42
N VAL A 281 -0.78 -0.99 -5.18
CA VAL A 281 0.25 -0.69 -6.18
C VAL A 281 -0.29 0.29 -7.25
N ALA A 282 -1.49 0.05 -7.77
CA ALA A 282 -2.13 0.97 -8.72
C ALA A 282 -2.37 2.36 -8.12
N ILE A 283 -2.81 2.44 -6.85
CA ILE A 283 -2.99 3.71 -6.13
C ILE A 283 -1.65 4.46 -6.00
N LEU A 284 -0.55 3.78 -5.65
CA LEU A 284 0.77 4.41 -5.59
C LEU A 284 1.25 4.90 -6.96
N LEU A 285 0.99 4.16 -8.05
CA LEU A 285 1.27 4.63 -9.41
C LEU A 285 0.41 5.85 -9.82
N HIS A 286 -0.81 5.95 -9.30
CA HIS A 286 -1.66 7.14 -9.52
C HIS A 286 -1.08 8.35 -8.78
N LEU A 287 -0.68 8.18 -7.52
CA LEU A 287 -0.01 9.21 -6.75
C LEU A 287 1.31 9.65 -7.40
N ALA A 288 2.09 8.72 -7.93
CA ALA A 288 3.32 9.02 -8.68
C ALA A 288 3.07 9.99 -9.86
N ARG A 289 1.93 9.87 -10.54
CA ARG A 289 1.55 10.73 -11.67
C ARG A 289 0.97 12.10 -11.27
N HIS A 290 0.37 12.23 -10.08
CA HIS A 290 -0.41 13.43 -9.71
C HIS A 290 0.14 14.22 -8.51
N LEU A 291 1.09 13.67 -7.74
CA LEU A 291 1.88 14.42 -6.75
C LEU A 291 2.95 15.38 -7.34
N PRO A 292 3.61 15.12 -8.50
CA PRO A 292 4.69 15.95 -9.03
C PRO A 292 4.48 17.48 -9.02
N PRO A 293 3.30 18.03 -9.39
CA PRO A 293 3.06 19.48 -9.33
C PRO A 293 3.19 20.05 -7.91
N PHE A 294 2.76 19.30 -6.89
CA PHE A 294 2.84 19.69 -5.48
C PHE A 294 4.25 19.50 -4.92
N LEU A 295 4.95 18.43 -5.32
CA LEU A 295 6.32 18.15 -4.89
C LEU A 295 7.32 19.16 -5.47
N HIS A 296 7.05 19.74 -6.64
CA HIS A 296 7.91 20.78 -7.22
C HIS A 296 7.87 22.10 -6.41
N LEU A 297 6.75 22.44 -5.77
CA LEU A 297 6.63 23.64 -4.91
C LEU A 297 7.60 23.56 -3.72
N LEU A 298 7.79 22.35 -3.17
CA LEU A 298 8.77 22.08 -2.10
C LEU A 298 10.22 22.30 -2.53
N GLN A 299 10.49 22.54 -3.82
CA GLN A 299 11.82 22.80 -4.38
C GLN A 299 12.06 24.29 -4.65
N SER A 300 11.02 25.14 -4.50
CA SER A 300 11.09 26.59 -4.71
C SER A 300 12.25 27.24 -3.91
N PRO A 301 12.95 28.26 -4.45
CA PRO A 301 13.97 29.01 -3.71
C PRO A 301 13.42 29.72 -2.46
N ASN A 302 12.14 30.14 -2.49
CA ASN A 302 11.48 30.87 -1.41
C ASN A 302 10.68 29.97 -0.45
N ARG A 303 10.84 28.65 -0.57
CA ARG A 303 10.08 27.66 0.24
C ARG A 303 10.24 27.88 1.74
N THR A 304 9.22 27.50 2.50
CA THR A 304 9.31 27.39 3.97
C THR A 304 8.98 25.96 4.39
N THR A 305 9.83 25.36 5.24
CA THR A 305 9.63 24.02 5.81
C THR A 305 8.83 24.04 7.10
N SER A 306 8.51 25.22 7.63
CA SER A 306 7.77 25.42 8.89
C SER A 306 6.35 24.83 8.91
N ARG A 307 5.77 24.58 7.73
CA ARG A 307 4.47 23.91 7.55
C ARG A 307 4.56 22.38 7.51
N CYS A 308 5.76 21.81 7.34
CA CYS A 308 5.97 20.36 7.28
C CYS A 308 5.65 19.73 8.64
N ALA A 309 4.83 18.68 8.66
CA ALA A 309 4.33 18.09 9.90
C ALA A 309 5.40 17.33 10.70
N PHE A 310 6.60 17.09 10.14
CA PHE A 310 7.63 16.20 10.67
C PHE A 310 8.73 16.97 11.41
N HIS A 311 8.49 17.34 12.67
CA HIS A 311 9.46 18.10 13.46
C HIS A 311 10.36 17.22 14.31
N THR A 312 11.62 17.62 14.50
CA THR A 312 12.41 17.22 15.67
C THR A 312 12.04 18.08 16.88
N SER A 313 12.52 17.72 18.08
CA SER A 313 12.06 18.26 19.38
C SER A 313 12.20 19.78 19.62
N SER A 314 12.75 20.55 18.67
CA SER A 314 12.72 22.02 18.68
C SER A 314 12.65 22.70 17.30
N THR A 315 12.67 21.95 16.19
CA THR A 315 12.84 22.50 14.84
C THR A 315 12.10 21.71 13.75
N ALA A 316 11.62 22.42 12.72
CA ALA A 316 11.27 21.85 11.43
C ALA A 316 12.53 21.42 10.64
N PRO A 317 12.42 20.56 9.63
CA PRO A 317 13.54 20.19 8.76
C PRO A 317 14.15 21.43 8.07
N THR A 318 15.47 21.46 7.89
CA THR A 318 16.14 22.52 7.10
C THR A 318 16.17 22.18 5.61
N ALA A 319 16.31 20.89 5.29
CA ALA A 319 16.12 20.34 3.96
C ALA A 319 14.63 20.32 3.57
N PRO A 320 14.27 20.44 2.27
CA PRO A 320 12.90 20.25 1.84
C PRO A 320 12.48 18.78 2.04
N PRO A 321 11.29 18.51 2.62
CA PRO A 321 10.79 17.15 2.76
C PRO A 321 10.43 16.58 1.38
N THR A 322 10.60 15.27 1.17
CA THR A 322 10.29 14.61 -0.10
C THR A 322 9.46 13.33 0.07
N VAL A 323 9.18 12.64 -1.04
CA VAL A 323 8.50 11.35 -1.07
C VAL A 323 9.41 10.31 -1.71
N ARG A 324 9.38 9.09 -1.15
CA ARG A 324 9.81 7.87 -1.86
C ARG A 324 8.61 6.92 -1.98
N LEU A 325 8.54 6.19 -3.08
CA LEU A 325 7.60 5.07 -3.25
C LEU A 325 8.43 3.78 -3.28
N VAL A 326 7.98 2.75 -2.58
CA VAL A 326 8.62 1.43 -2.56
C VAL A 326 7.59 0.39 -2.96
N PHE A 327 7.91 -0.34 -4.02
CA PHE A 327 7.16 -1.52 -4.43
C PHE A 327 8.00 -2.72 -4.00
N PHE A 328 7.60 -3.35 -2.89
CA PHE A 328 8.33 -4.48 -2.32
C PHE A 328 8.14 -5.73 -3.17
N ASP A 329 9.16 -6.58 -3.25
CA ASP A 329 9.10 -7.89 -3.93
C ASP A 329 9.22 -9.01 -2.89
N ALA A 330 8.57 -10.14 -3.14
CA ALA A 330 8.49 -11.27 -2.23
C ALA A 330 8.12 -10.86 -0.79
N GLU A 331 7.02 -10.14 -0.61
CA GLU A 331 6.32 -10.10 0.69
C GLU A 331 5.92 -11.53 1.07
N GLU A 332 5.46 -12.30 0.09
CA GLU A 332 4.70 -13.50 0.36
C GLU A 332 5.53 -14.70 0.85
N SER A 333 4.96 -15.46 1.79
CA SER A 333 5.53 -16.74 2.19
C SER A 333 5.38 -17.80 1.09
N VAL A 334 6.43 -18.55 0.82
CA VAL A 334 6.45 -19.64 -0.18
C VAL A 334 5.78 -20.90 0.38
N GLY A 335 6.00 -21.18 1.66
CA GLY A 335 5.30 -22.18 2.45
C GLY A 335 4.39 -21.53 3.50
N PRO A 336 4.16 -22.19 4.64
CA PRO A 336 3.48 -21.58 5.79
C PRO A 336 4.29 -20.41 6.35
N TRP A 337 3.63 -19.26 6.53
CA TRP A 337 4.22 -18.02 7.06
C TRP A 337 5.11 -18.25 8.29
N SER A 338 6.30 -17.65 8.28
CA SER A 338 7.23 -17.71 9.42
C SER A 338 8.16 -16.51 9.46
N SER A 339 8.87 -16.32 10.58
CA SER A 339 9.88 -15.26 10.73
C SER A 339 11.07 -15.34 9.76
N THR A 340 11.12 -16.36 8.89
CA THR A 340 12.11 -16.57 7.84
C THR A 340 11.51 -16.71 6.43
N ASP A 341 10.18 -16.89 6.31
CA ASP A 341 9.47 -17.14 5.06
C ASP A 341 8.30 -16.16 4.93
N GLY A 342 8.45 -15.21 4.02
CA GLY A 342 7.72 -13.95 3.94
C GLY A 342 8.62 -12.74 4.22
N LEU A 343 8.21 -11.52 3.84
CA LEU A 343 8.91 -10.25 4.00
C LEU A 343 10.34 -10.23 3.44
N TYR A 344 10.61 -10.92 2.32
CA TYR A 344 11.98 -11.06 1.81
C TYR A 344 12.55 -9.72 1.32
N GLY A 345 11.81 -8.99 0.48
CA GLY A 345 12.24 -7.70 -0.07
C GLY A 345 12.36 -6.60 0.98
N SER A 346 11.37 -6.45 1.87
CA SER A 346 11.43 -5.48 2.97
C SER A 346 12.52 -5.80 4.01
N ARG A 347 12.77 -7.08 4.34
CA ARG A 347 13.92 -7.47 5.18
C ARG A 347 15.25 -7.08 4.55
N ALA A 348 15.41 -7.27 3.23
CA ALA A 348 16.62 -6.87 2.51
C ALA A 348 16.79 -5.34 2.52
N LEU A 349 15.77 -4.60 2.08
CA LEU A 349 15.82 -3.14 1.97
C LEU A 349 15.97 -2.43 3.33
N ALA A 350 15.29 -2.89 4.38
CA ALA A 350 15.43 -2.34 5.73
C ALA A 350 16.84 -2.57 6.31
N SER A 351 17.42 -3.76 6.09
CA SER A 351 18.79 -4.09 6.48
C SER A 351 19.80 -3.22 5.71
N ARG A 352 19.62 -3.08 4.39
CA ARG A 352 20.43 -2.22 3.52
C ARG A 352 20.38 -0.76 3.98
N TRP A 353 19.20 -0.15 4.06
CA TRP A 353 19.03 1.24 4.49
C TRP A 353 19.48 1.50 5.94
N HIS A 354 19.48 0.49 6.82
CA HIS A 354 20.13 0.60 8.13
C HIS A 354 21.66 0.67 8.01
N SER A 355 22.27 -0.15 7.16
CA SER A 355 23.73 -0.13 6.92
C SER A 355 24.21 1.13 6.18
N GLU A 356 23.40 1.67 5.26
CA GLU A 356 23.61 2.98 4.61
C GLU A 356 23.28 4.17 5.54
N GLY A 357 22.69 3.90 6.71
CA GLY A 357 22.31 4.91 7.70
C GLY A 357 21.06 5.72 7.36
N PHE A 358 20.30 5.39 6.32
CA PHE A 358 19.17 6.17 5.82
C PHE A 358 17.91 6.14 6.70
N LEU A 359 17.73 5.15 7.57
CA LEU A 359 16.48 4.98 8.34
C LEU A 359 16.11 6.20 9.21
N HIS A 360 17.09 7.00 9.68
CA HIS A 360 16.82 8.21 10.47
C HIS A 360 16.14 9.34 9.67
N ARG A 361 16.00 9.20 8.34
CA ARG A 361 15.37 10.17 7.44
C ARG A 361 13.92 9.81 7.11
N ILE A 362 13.50 8.58 7.38
CA ILE A 362 12.11 8.16 7.20
C ILE A 362 11.27 8.78 8.32
N ALA A 363 10.52 9.83 7.98
CA ALA A 363 9.64 10.52 8.93
C ALA A 363 8.36 9.72 9.22
N LEU A 364 7.90 8.98 8.21
CA LEU A 364 6.87 7.96 8.31
C LEU A 364 7.00 6.99 7.13
N LEU A 365 6.93 5.69 7.40
CA LEU A 365 6.62 4.67 6.40
C LEU A 365 5.10 4.42 6.42
N VAL A 366 4.44 4.44 5.27
CA VAL A 366 3.01 4.12 5.13
C VAL A 366 2.88 2.94 4.18
N VAL A 367 2.57 1.76 4.70
CA VAL A 367 2.34 0.55 3.88
C VAL A 367 0.84 0.38 3.61
N MET A 368 0.47 -0.02 2.40
CA MET A 368 -0.91 -0.13 1.93
C MET A 368 -1.19 -1.55 1.43
N ASP A 369 -2.10 -2.27 2.09
CA ASP A 369 -2.32 -3.69 1.86
C ASP A 369 -3.79 -4.13 2.04
N LEU A 370 -4.22 -5.17 1.31
CA LEU A 370 -5.56 -5.75 1.25
C LEU A 370 -6.70 -4.73 1.01
N LEU A 371 -6.39 -3.63 0.32
CA LEU A 371 -7.28 -2.48 0.15
C LEU A 371 -8.25 -2.62 -1.03
N ALA A 372 -9.36 -1.88 -0.92
CA ALA A 372 -10.36 -1.70 -1.97
C ALA A 372 -11.15 -2.97 -2.37
N ALA A 373 -11.35 -3.92 -1.45
CA ALA A 373 -12.15 -5.12 -1.71
C ALA A 373 -13.66 -4.84 -1.92
N ARG A 374 -14.31 -5.52 -2.87
CA ARG A 374 -15.72 -5.28 -3.24
C ARG A 374 -16.71 -5.80 -2.19
N GLY A 375 -17.57 -4.89 -1.72
CA GLY A 375 -18.74 -5.23 -0.90
C GLY A 375 -18.49 -5.41 0.61
N GLU A 376 -17.24 -5.36 1.06
CA GLU A 376 -16.83 -5.41 2.48
C GLU A 376 -16.17 -4.08 2.88
N PRO A 377 -16.17 -3.62 4.13
CA PRO A 377 -15.55 -2.34 4.49
C PRO A 377 -14.08 -2.50 4.95
N ASP A 378 -13.19 -1.66 4.42
CA ASP A 378 -11.72 -1.74 4.58
C ASP A 378 -11.20 -1.52 6.02
N ARG A 379 -12.07 -1.17 6.99
CA ARG A 379 -11.84 -1.13 8.46
C ARG A 379 -10.37 -1.14 8.91
N VAL A 380 -9.66 -0.03 8.67
CA VAL A 380 -8.25 0.17 9.03
C VAL A 380 -8.16 0.67 10.48
N PRO A 381 -7.62 -0.13 11.43
CA PRO A 381 -7.41 0.28 12.82
C PRO A 381 -6.13 1.12 12.95
N CYS A 382 -5.86 1.65 14.15
CA CYS A 382 -4.58 2.27 14.47
C CYS A 382 -3.66 1.21 15.10
N PHE A 383 -2.82 0.55 14.30
CA PHE A 383 -1.94 -0.53 14.77
C PHE A 383 -0.82 -0.06 15.72
N GLU A 384 -0.29 1.16 15.53
CA GLU A 384 0.83 1.69 16.30
C GLU A 384 0.45 2.93 17.13
N ASP A 385 0.65 2.86 18.46
CA ASP A 385 0.49 4.00 19.36
C ASP A 385 1.44 5.17 19.02
N GLY A 386 2.60 4.89 18.41
CA GLY A 386 3.59 5.91 18.06
C GLY A 386 3.14 6.85 16.94
N THR A 387 2.29 6.37 16.02
CA THR A 387 1.92 7.10 14.80
C THR A 387 0.45 7.52 14.77
N TRP A 388 -0.28 7.38 15.88
CA TRP A 388 -1.72 7.71 15.99
C TRP A 388 -2.12 9.08 15.42
N LYS A 389 -1.24 10.08 15.52
CA LYS A 389 -1.46 11.43 14.96
C LYS A 389 -1.55 11.42 13.44
N ALA A 390 -0.74 10.60 12.77
CA ALA A 390 -0.77 10.45 11.32
C ALA A 390 -2.06 9.73 10.88
N TRP A 391 -2.44 8.68 11.60
CA TRP A 391 -3.67 7.92 11.39
C TRP A 391 -4.94 8.79 11.59
N GLU A 392 -5.04 9.56 12.69
CA GLU A 392 -6.18 10.46 12.93
C GLU A 392 -6.22 11.61 11.90
N HIS A 393 -5.07 12.02 11.34
CA HIS A 393 -5.00 12.99 10.26
C HIS A 393 -5.46 12.42 8.91
N LEU A 394 -5.05 11.20 8.53
CA LEU A 394 -5.60 10.45 7.38
C LEU A 394 -7.13 10.32 7.48
N ARG A 395 -7.62 9.94 8.66
CA ARG A 395 -9.06 9.90 8.99
C ARG A 395 -9.73 11.29 9.01
N SER A 396 -8.98 12.38 9.20
CA SER A 396 -9.47 13.75 9.04
C SER A 396 -9.54 14.19 7.57
N VAL A 397 -8.63 13.70 6.72
CA VAL A 397 -8.72 13.81 5.26
C VAL A 397 -9.95 13.05 4.75
N GLU A 398 -10.11 11.76 5.10
CA GLU A 398 -11.27 10.93 4.76
C GLU A 398 -12.60 11.66 5.01
N ARG A 399 -12.83 12.15 6.23
CA ARG A 399 -14.07 12.87 6.60
C ARG A 399 -14.31 14.12 5.74
N ARG A 400 -13.26 14.80 5.25
CA ARG A 400 -13.38 15.97 4.38
C ARG A 400 -13.61 15.58 2.91
N VAL A 401 -12.92 14.54 2.40
CA VAL A 401 -13.19 13.96 1.08
C VAL A 401 -14.64 13.49 1.00
N ALA A 402 -15.09 12.72 2.00
CA ALA A 402 -16.47 12.24 2.10
C ALA A 402 -17.50 13.38 2.22
N LYS A 403 -17.14 14.55 2.79
CA LYS A 403 -17.99 15.74 2.81
C LYS A 403 -18.11 16.39 1.42
N VAL A 404 -17.01 16.52 0.68
CA VAL A 404 -17.02 17.09 -0.68
C VAL A 404 -17.78 16.18 -1.63
N ARG A 405 -17.46 14.88 -1.65
CA ARG A 405 -18.15 13.86 -2.48
C ARG A 405 -19.60 13.64 -2.02
N GLY A 406 -19.91 13.85 -0.74
CA GLY A 406 -21.22 13.63 -0.13
C GLY A 406 -22.29 14.67 -0.49
N ASN A 407 -21.92 15.87 -0.93
CA ASN A 407 -22.86 16.92 -1.32
C ASN A 407 -23.63 16.63 -2.63
N GLY A 408 -23.30 15.56 -3.36
CA GLY A 408 -23.93 15.22 -4.65
C GLY A 408 -25.23 14.40 -4.54
N ASP A 409 -25.31 13.45 -3.60
CA ASP A 409 -26.52 12.65 -3.34
C ASP A 409 -26.44 12.04 -1.92
N VAL A 410 -27.59 12.00 -1.24
CA VAL A 410 -27.78 11.53 0.15
C VAL A 410 -28.53 10.18 0.21
N GLN A 411 -29.16 9.76 -0.89
CA GLN A 411 -30.18 8.72 -0.88
C GLN A 411 -29.74 7.41 -1.56
N ALA A 412 -28.77 7.46 -2.48
CA ALA A 412 -28.32 6.31 -3.26
C ALA A 412 -27.54 5.23 -2.47
N ASP A 413 -26.84 5.59 -1.38
CA ASP A 413 -25.79 4.72 -0.84
C ASP A 413 -25.64 4.80 0.69
N ARG A 414 -26.22 3.81 1.38
CA ARG A 414 -26.06 3.58 2.83
C ARG A 414 -25.25 2.32 3.14
N THR A 415 -24.61 1.72 2.13
CA THR A 415 -23.93 0.41 2.25
C THR A 415 -22.45 0.45 1.87
N ARG A 416 -22.07 1.16 0.79
CA ARG A 416 -20.65 1.37 0.42
C ARG A 416 -20.03 2.53 1.20
N ARG A 417 -20.81 3.55 1.57
CA ARG A 417 -20.38 4.70 2.39
C ARG A 417 -20.19 4.35 3.89
N ARG A 418 -19.43 3.30 4.18
CA ARG A 418 -18.86 3.04 5.52
C ARG A 418 -17.48 3.70 5.59
N PRO A 419 -17.11 4.35 6.72
CA PRO A 419 -15.74 4.81 6.91
C PRO A 419 -14.75 3.65 6.77
N PHE A 420 -13.62 3.93 6.12
CA PHE A 420 -12.47 3.04 6.05
C PHE A 420 -11.78 3.02 7.41
N PHE A 421 -11.63 4.16 8.06
CA PHE A 421 -10.98 4.25 9.37
C PHE A 421 -11.97 4.06 10.53
N PHE A 422 -11.52 3.37 11.60
CA PHE A 422 -12.28 3.23 12.84
C PHE A 422 -12.59 4.59 13.51
N PRO A 423 -13.56 4.69 14.43
CA PRO A 423 -13.77 5.89 15.25
C PRO A 423 -12.54 6.34 16.05
N SER A 424 -12.43 7.64 16.33
CA SER A 424 -11.38 8.15 17.23
C SER A 424 -11.63 7.62 18.66
N GLY A 425 -10.57 7.24 19.36
CA GLY A 425 -10.66 6.70 20.71
C GLY A 425 -11.23 5.28 20.82
N SER A 426 -11.71 4.66 19.73
CA SER A 426 -11.83 3.20 19.68
C SER A 426 -10.47 2.61 19.35
N SER A 427 -9.59 2.56 20.35
CA SER A 427 -8.30 1.88 20.30
C SER A 427 -8.51 0.36 20.21
N TYR A 428 -8.89 -0.11 19.02
CA TYR A 428 -8.72 -1.50 18.62
C TYR A 428 -7.23 -1.75 18.38
N SER A 429 -6.48 -1.82 19.48
CA SER A 429 -5.29 -2.63 19.52
C SER A 429 -5.74 -4.09 19.34
N VAL A 430 -5.76 -4.53 18.08
CA VAL A 430 -6.22 -5.86 17.64
C VAL A 430 -5.60 -6.90 18.58
N ALA A 431 -6.44 -7.62 19.34
CA ALA A 431 -6.12 -8.03 20.71
C ALA A 431 -4.86 -8.92 20.85
N GLY A 432 -3.70 -8.28 21.02
CA GLY A 432 -2.40 -8.94 21.08
C GLY A 432 -1.93 -9.57 19.76
N ARG A 433 -2.47 -9.12 18.61
CA ARG A 433 -2.13 -9.62 17.27
C ARG A 433 -1.71 -8.47 16.35
N PRO A 434 -0.41 -8.12 16.28
CA PRO A 434 0.09 -7.36 15.14
C PRO A 434 -0.16 -8.18 13.86
N VAL A 435 -0.52 -7.51 12.77
CA VAL A 435 -0.40 -8.09 11.43
C VAL A 435 1.10 -8.08 11.09
N GLU A 436 1.63 -9.19 10.59
CA GLU A 436 2.97 -9.21 10.01
C GLU A 436 2.87 -8.85 8.53
N ASP A 437 3.63 -7.83 8.11
CA ASP A 437 3.63 -7.17 6.80
C ASP A 437 4.99 -6.42 6.64
N ASP A 438 5.30 -5.93 5.45
CA ASP A 438 6.51 -5.19 5.05
C ASP A 438 6.86 -3.97 5.91
N HIS A 439 5.92 -3.42 6.71
CA HIS A 439 6.28 -2.39 7.71
C HIS A 439 7.18 -2.93 8.83
N LEU A 440 7.10 -4.23 9.17
CA LEU A 440 7.75 -4.78 10.38
C LEU A 440 9.29 -4.74 10.36
N PRO A 441 10.01 -5.03 9.26
CA PRO A 441 11.47 -4.93 9.25
C PRO A 441 11.97 -3.50 9.54
N PHE A 442 11.24 -2.48 9.09
CA PHE A 442 11.54 -1.08 9.35
C PHE A 442 11.14 -0.68 10.78
N ALA A 443 9.95 -1.08 11.25
CA ALA A 443 9.48 -0.80 12.61
C ALA A 443 10.39 -1.43 13.69
N ARG A 444 10.88 -2.66 13.44
CA ARG A 444 11.87 -3.35 14.29
C ARG A 444 13.22 -2.63 14.38
N LEU A 445 13.52 -1.74 13.42
CA LEU A 445 14.69 -0.86 13.38
C LEU A 445 14.37 0.59 13.78
N GLY A 446 13.17 0.82 14.33
CA GLY A 446 12.76 2.10 14.93
C GLY A 446 12.14 3.10 13.96
N VAL A 447 11.88 2.73 12.70
CA VAL A 447 11.14 3.59 11.75
C VAL A 447 9.68 3.69 12.20
N PRO A 448 9.08 4.89 12.31
CA PRO A 448 7.65 5.02 12.59
C PRO A 448 6.81 4.55 11.39
N CYS A 449 5.81 3.71 11.61
CA CYS A 449 4.99 3.15 10.53
C CYS A 449 3.49 3.43 10.71
N VAL A 450 2.77 3.55 9.59
CA VAL A 450 1.31 3.44 9.53
C VAL A 450 0.97 2.33 8.55
N HIS A 451 0.45 1.23 9.07
CA HIS A 451 -0.05 0.13 8.25
C HIS A 451 -1.52 0.39 7.87
N LEU A 452 -1.79 0.57 6.58
CA LEU A 452 -3.12 0.76 6.00
C LEU A 452 -3.62 -0.59 5.44
N CYS A 453 -4.00 -1.47 6.37
CA CYS A 453 -4.61 -2.77 6.12
C CYS A 453 -5.89 -2.92 6.97
N PRO A 454 -6.93 -3.65 6.50
CA PRO A 454 -8.11 -3.98 7.30
C PRO A 454 -7.79 -4.84 8.54
N GLU A 455 -8.57 -4.68 9.63
CA GLU A 455 -8.58 -5.65 10.76
C GLU A 455 -9.26 -6.97 10.36
N ASP A 456 -10.35 -6.89 9.58
CA ASP A 456 -10.98 -8.05 8.95
C ASP A 456 -10.52 -8.11 7.48
N PHE A 457 -9.60 -9.03 7.17
CA PHE A 457 -9.12 -9.23 5.80
C PHE A 457 -10.27 -9.57 4.83
N PRO A 458 -10.18 -9.19 3.54
CA PRO A 458 -11.19 -9.52 2.53
C PRO A 458 -11.49 -11.03 2.46
N ARG A 459 -12.74 -11.44 2.26
CA ARG A 459 -13.10 -12.88 2.08
C ARG A 459 -12.43 -13.56 0.88
N VAL A 460 -11.81 -12.78 0.00
CA VAL A 460 -11.08 -13.25 -1.19
C VAL A 460 -9.58 -13.48 -0.92
N TRP A 461 -9.04 -12.94 0.18
CA TRP A 461 -7.62 -13.03 0.56
C TRP A 461 -7.12 -14.47 0.53
N HIS A 462 -5.94 -14.68 -0.09
CA HIS A 462 -5.36 -16.01 -0.35
C HIS A 462 -6.34 -17.02 -1.03
N THR A 463 -7.22 -16.56 -1.91
CA THR A 463 -8.07 -17.44 -2.76
C THR A 463 -8.02 -17.07 -4.24
N GLU A 464 -8.30 -18.03 -5.12
CA GLU A 464 -8.48 -17.80 -6.57
C GLU A 464 -9.65 -16.85 -6.95
N ARG A 465 -10.31 -16.23 -5.96
CA ARG A 465 -11.36 -15.22 -6.13
C ARG A 465 -10.90 -13.80 -5.90
N ASP A 466 -9.64 -13.56 -5.48
CA ASP A 466 -9.09 -12.21 -5.49
C ASP A 466 -8.64 -11.84 -6.91
N ASP A 467 -9.64 -11.63 -7.76
CA ASP A 467 -9.53 -11.39 -9.20
C ASP A 467 -10.08 -9.99 -9.58
N ALA A 468 -10.12 -9.70 -10.88
CA ALA A 468 -10.66 -8.45 -11.41
C ALA A 468 -12.10 -8.11 -10.94
N GLY A 469 -12.90 -9.10 -10.55
CA GLY A 469 -14.23 -8.93 -9.98
C GLY A 469 -14.23 -8.52 -8.50
N ALA A 470 -13.18 -8.87 -7.75
CA ALA A 470 -13.04 -8.54 -6.33
C ALA A 470 -12.72 -7.06 -6.06
N VAL A 471 -12.29 -6.30 -7.06
CA VAL A 471 -11.88 -4.89 -6.90
C VAL A 471 -13.06 -3.93 -6.82
N ASP A 472 -13.05 -2.99 -5.88
CA ASP A 472 -13.95 -1.84 -5.80
C ASP A 472 -13.27 -0.55 -6.30
N VAL A 473 -13.62 -0.14 -7.52
CA VAL A 473 -13.02 1.02 -8.21
C VAL A 473 -13.29 2.33 -7.46
N ASP A 474 -14.48 2.48 -6.86
CA ASP A 474 -14.87 3.69 -6.12
C ASP A 474 -13.98 3.88 -4.86
N LYS A 475 -13.47 2.78 -4.29
CA LYS A 475 -12.52 2.82 -3.17
C LYS A 475 -11.09 3.08 -3.61
N CYS A 476 -10.66 2.56 -4.77
CA CYS A 476 -9.36 2.90 -5.32
C CYS A 476 -9.25 4.43 -5.54
N VAL A 477 -10.33 5.04 -6.05
CA VAL A 477 -10.49 6.50 -6.13
C VAL A 477 -10.41 7.16 -4.75
N ALA A 478 -11.19 6.69 -3.78
CA ALA A 478 -11.19 7.28 -2.43
C ALA A 478 -9.83 7.19 -1.72
N TRP A 479 -9.13 6.05 -1.81
CA TRP A 479 -7.80 5.87 -1.21
C TRP A 479 -6.75 6.75 -1.87
N ALA A 480 -6.75 6.88 -3.21
CA ALA A 480 -5.90 7.81 -3.93
C ALA A 480 -6.12 9.26 -3.48
N GLU A 481 -7.39 9.68 -3.33
CA GLU A 481 -7.74 11.01 -2.83
C GLU A 481 -7.29 11.23 -1.38
N ILE A 482 -7.49 10.25 -0.50
CA ILE A 482 -7.14 10.34 0.92
C ILE A 482 -5.63 10.37 1.12
N VAL A 483 -4.89 9.39 0.59
CA VAL A 483 -3.44 9.30 0.80
C VAL A 483 -2.72 10.45 0.09
N GLY A 484 -3.13 10.80 -1.14
CA GLY A 484 -2.53 11.92 -1.86
C GLY A 484 -2.75 13.26 -1.17
N THR A 485 -3.98 13.55 -0.70
CA THR A 485 -4.25 14.82 0.01
C THR A 485 -3.54 14.85 1.37
N TRP A 486 -3.45 13.71 2.06
CA TRP A 486 -2.67 13.58 3.29
C TRP A 486 -1.18 13.84 3.05
N VAL A 487 -0.58 13.34 1.96
CA VAL A 487 0.83 13.64 1.62
C VAL A 487 1.06 15.14 1.44
N VAL A 488 0.17 15.83 0.71
CA VAL A 488 0.26 17.28 0.48
C VAL A 488 0.19 18.08 1.80
N GLU A 489 -0.67 17.66 2.74
CA GLU A 489 -0.77 18.26 4.09
C GLU A 489 0.42 17.90 5.00
N ALA A 490 0.90 16.64 4.96
CA ALA A 490 2.01 16.15 5.76
C ALA A 490 3.36 16.81 5.40
N LEU A 491 3.61 17.02 4.10
CA LEU A 491 4.79 17.74 3.62
C LEU A 491 4.68 19.26 3.82
N GLY A 492 3.48 19.78 4.12
CA GLY A 492 3.24 21.19 4.40
C GLY A 492 3.17 22.08 3.16
N VAL A 493 2.86 21.52 1.99
CA VAL A 493 2.89 22.19 0.67
C VAL A 493 2.06 23.48 0.67
N ASP A 494 2.62 24.57 0.13
CA ASP A 494 1.87 25.82 -0.07
C ASP A 494 1.19 25.88 -1.44
N VAL A 495 0.03 25.24 -1.53
CA VAL A 495 -0.85 25.21 -2.71
C VAL A 495 -1.29 26.62 -3.15
N GLY A 496 -1.18 27.63 -2.27
CA GLY A 496 -1.53 29.02 -2.56
C GLY A 496 -0.67 29.68 -3.65
N GLU A 497 0.47 29.09 -4.04
CA GLU A 497 1.25 29.54 -5.20
C GLU A 497 0.69 28.99 -6.53
N VAL A 498 0.17 27.75 -6.56
CA VAL A 498 -0.43 27.14 -7.77
C VAL A 498 -1.73 27.85 -8.14
N MET A 499 -2.56 28.21 -7.16
CA MET A 499 -3.85 28.87 -7.39
C MET A 499 -3.76 30.34 -7.83
N ARG A 500 -2.55 30.83 -8.19
CA ARG A 500 -2.29 32.19 -8.72
C ARG A 500 -1.86 32.20 -10.18
N VAL A 501 -1.81 31.03 -10.83
CA VAL A 501 -1.43 30.82 -12.23
C VAL A 501 -2.63 30.27 -13.02
#